data_AF-A0A6P2EZC2-F1
#
_entry.id   AF-A0A6P2EZC2-F1
#
_cell.length_a   1.000
_cell.length_b   1.000
_cell.length_c   1.000
_cell.angle_alpha   90.00
_cell.angle_beta   90.00
_cell.angle_gamma   90.00
#
_symmetry.space_group_name_H-M   'P 1'
#
loop_
_entity.id
_entity.type
_entity.pdbx_description
1 polymer ?
#
loop_
_entity_poly.entity_id
_entity_poly.type
_entity_poly.pdbx_seq_one_letter_code
_entity_poly.pdbx_strand_id
1 'polypeptide(L)'
;MSVIQKPKLTEREQAVEDALVAMHVTYDVHHLGERGETRSGDRPWKHDEWMFELVRRDGNPNFSKAIAAMRQTFRTGTGLRKFPQSYRRLGKPYTTNTLAWHDEQKLLQPVKPPIASLLHSMFMDASGATQTFEDWCSDFGSDSDSIKALETYRACQQIHNDLRKFFTHEQHELLEALLEGY
;
A
#
# COMPACT_ATOMS: atom_id res chain seq x y z
N MET A 1 24.21 12.17 12.98
CA MET A 1 23.05 11.26 12.95
C MET A 1 21.89 12.02 12.31
N SER A 2 21.55 11.72 11.06
CA SER A 2 20.50 12.46 10.33
C SER A 2 19.14 11.98 10.83
N VAL A 3 18.44 12.83 11.57
CA VAL A 3 17.05 12.58 11.98
C VAL A 3 16.22 12.65 10.70
N ILE A 4 15.87 11.48 10.16
CA ILE A 4 14.91 11.38 9.06
C ILE A 4 13.59 11.90 9.64
N GLN A 5 13.25 13.16 9.34
CA GLN A 5 11.93 13.70 9.67
C GLN A 5 10.90 12.80 9.00
N LYS A 6 10.13 12.06 9.82
CA LYS A 6 8.95 11.36 9.35
C LYS A 6 8.07 12.38 8.60
N PRO A 7 7.50 12.02 7.43
CA PRO A 7 6.57 12.90 6.74
C PRO A 7 5.45 13.32 7.71
N LYS A 8 4.99 14.57 7.59
CA LYS A 8 3.87 15.06 8.39
C LYS A 8 2.62 14.25 8.03
N LEU A 9 2.25 13.33 8.90
CA LEU A 9 1.04 12.52 8.79
C LEU A 9 -0.18 13.45 8.92
N THR A 10 -1.23 13.13 8.17
CA THR A 10 -2.56 13.71 8.39
C THR A 10 -3.12 13.21 9.73
N GLU A 11 -4.11 13.92 10.28
CA GLU A 11 -4.75 13.54 11.54
C GLU A 11 -5.31 12.11 11.50
N ARG A 12 -5.91 11.72 10.37
CA ARG A 12 -6.43 10.36 10.16
C ARG A 12 -5.32 9.32 10.10
N GLU A 13 -4.23 9.60 9.39
CA GLU A 13 -3.10 8.67 9.33
C GLU A 13 -2.48 8.45 10.71
N GLN A 14 -2.43 9.50 11.54
CA GLN A 14 -1.97 9.39 12.92
C GLN A 14 -2.94 8.54 13.76
N ALA A 15 -4.26 8.75 13.62
CA ALA A 15 -5.26 7.96 14.34
C ALA A 15 -5.18 6.46 14.01
N VAL A 16 -4.92 6.11 12.74
CA VAL A 16 -4.70 4.72 12.32
C VAL A 16 -3.41 4.16 12.93
N GLU A 17 -2.32 4.92 12.95
CA GLU A 17 -1.08 4.49 13.61
C GLU A 17 -1.29 4.26 15.11
N ASP A 18 -1.97 5.17 15.80
CA ASP A 18 -2.24 5.08 17.22
C ASP A 18 -3.12 3.86 17.54
N ALA A 19 -4.12 3.57 16.71
CA ALA A 19 -4.96 2.39 16.82
C ALA A 19 -4.14 1.09 16.67
N LEU A 20 -3.24 1.00 15.68
CA LEU A 20 -2.37 -0.17 15.50
C LEU A 20 -1.43 -0.37 16.70
N VAL A 21 -0.88 0.71 17.25
CA VAL A 21 -0.03 0.64 18.46
C VAL A 21 -0.83 0.11 19.66
N ALA A 22 -2.06 0.60 19.86
CA ALA A 22 -2.95 0.10 20.92
C ALA A 22 -3.31 -1.38 20.74
N MET A 23 -3.35 -1.87 19.50
CA MET A 23 -3.57 -3.29 19.17
C MET A 23 -2.30 -4.16 19.27
N HIS A 24 -1.16 -3.58 19.68
CA HIS A 24 0.16 -4.23 19.65
C HIS A 24 0.58 -4.73 18.26
N VAL A 25 0.19 -4.00 17.22
CA VAL A 25 0.53 -4.28 15.84
C VAL A 25 1.68 -3.38 15.42
N THR A 26 2.76 -4.01 14.99
CA THR A 26 3.90 -3.34 14.34
C THR A 26 3.83 -3.56 12.85
N TYR A 27 4.32 -2.62 12.06
CA TYR A 27 4.31 -2.73 10.61
C TYR A 27 5.65 -2.30 10.00
N ASP A 28 5.99 -2.89 8.85
CA ASP A 28 7.08 -2.40 8.00
C ASP A 28 6.64 -2.36 6.54
N VAL A 29 7.25 -1.45 5.79
CA VAL A 29 7.02 -1.29 4.34
C VAL A 29 8.37 -1.15 3.68
N HIS A 30 8.70 -2.10 2.82
CA HIS A 30 9.94 -2.17 2.07
C HIS A 30 9.68 -1.89 0.59
N HIS A 31 10.53 -1.08 -0.03
CA HIS A 31 10.52 -0.93 -1.49
C HIS A 31 11.22 -2.12 -2.12
N LEU A 32 10.51 -2.84 -3.00
CA LEU A 32 11.05 -3.99 -3.74
C LEU A 32 11.70 -3.59 -5.08
N GLY A 33 11.40 -2.38 -5.59
CA GLY A 33 12.00 -1.83 -6.80
C GLY A 33 10.97 -1.34 -7.83
N GLU A 34 11.48 -0.78 -8.93
CA GLU A 34 10.67 -0.45 -10.11
C GLU A 34 10.38 -1.72 -10.92
N ARG A 35 9.12 -1.92 -11.29
CA ARG A 35 8.64 -2.95 -12.21
C ARG A 35 7.98 -2.31 -13.42
N GLY A 36 7.95 -3.05 -14.53
CA GLY A 36 7.22 -2.68 -15.73
C GLY A 36 6.35 -3.86 -16.15
N GLU A 37 5.06 -3.63 -16.31
CA GLU A 37 4.13 -4.64 -16.81
C GLU A 37 3.69 -4.26 -18.22
N THR A 38 3.93 -5.17 -19.17
CA THR A 38 3.56 -4.96 -20.57
C THR A 38 2.12 -5.41 -20.75
N ARG A 39 1.19 -4.47 -20.98
CA ARG A 39 -0.10 -4.79 -21.59
C ARG A 39 0.07 -4.81 -23.10
N SER A 40 -0.52 -5.82 -23.76
CA SER A 40 -0.37 -6.04 -25.20
C SER A 40 -0.68 -4.74 -25.98
N GLY A 41 0.30 -4.23 -26.73
CA GLY A 41 0.16 -3.04 -27.59
C GLY A 41 0.50 -1.68 -26.95
N ASP A 42 0.69 -1.60 -25.63
CA ASP A 42 0.89 -0.32 -24.93
C ASP A 42 2.33 -0.14 -24.39
N ARG A 43 2.68 1.12 -24.09
CA ARG A 43 3.90 1.43 -23.32
C ARG A 43 3.82 0.70 -21.97
N PRO A 44 4.89 0.01 -21.53
CA PRO A 44 4.87 -0.76 -20.30
C PRO A 44 4.54 0.16 -19.13
N TRP A 45 3.55 -0.22 -18.34
CA TRP A 45 3.15 0.53 -17.16
C TRP A 45 4.21 0.35 -16.07
N LYS A 46 5.00 1.40 -15.86
CA LYS A 46 6.02 1.45 -14.82
C LYS A 46 5.40 1.78 -13.47
N HIS A 47 5.73 0.99 -12.46
CA HIS A 47 5.25 1.16 -11.10
C HIS A 47 6.32 0.75 -10.09
N ASP A 48 6.23 1.31 -8.90
CA ASP A 48 6.99 0.88 -7.73
C ASP A 48 6.25 -0.26 -7.04
N GLU A 49 7.00 -1.32 -6.73
CA GLU A 49 6.52 -2.44 -5.95
C GLU A 49 6.97 -2.30 -4.50
N TRP A 50 6.06 -2.53 -3.57
CA TRP A 50 6.25 -2.42 -2.14
C TRP A 50 5.84 -3.73 -1.47
N MET A 51 6.58 -4.16 -0.47
CA MET A 51 6.19 -5.23 0.43
C MET A 51 5.77 -4.61 1.75
N PHE A 52 4.56 -4.90 2.15
CA PHE A 52 3.98 -4.50 3.42
C PHE A 52 3.88 -5.70 4.34
N GLU A 53 4.37 -5.56 5.57
CA GLU A 53 4.30 -6.60 6.60
C GLU A 53 3.65 -6.03 7.86
N LEU A 54 2.62 -6.70 8.35
CA LEU A 54 2.01 -6.47 9.66
C LEU A 54 2.35 -7.62 10.58
N VAL A 55 2.76 -7.29 11.80
CA VAL A 55 3.10 -8.27 12.84
C VAL A 55 2.39 -7.89 14.13
N ARG A 56 1.53 -8.78 14.61
CA ARG A 56 0.88 -8.67 15.92
C ARG A 56 1.78 -9.28 16.98
N ARG A 57 1.99 -8.54 18.07
CA ARG A 57 2.81 -8.95 19.21
C ARG A 57 1.93 -9.31 20.40
N ASP A 58 2.47 -10.09 21.33
CA ASP A 58 1.83 -10.52 22.58
C ASP A 58 1.74 -9.44 23.68
N GLY A 59 2.18 -8.22 23.39
CA GLY A 59 2.14 -7.10 24.34
C GLY A 59 3.16 -7.21 25.47
N ASN A 60 4.03 -8.23 25.48
CA ASN A 60 5.06 -8.36 26.50
C ASN A 60 6.22 -7.36 26.23
N PRO A 61 6.49 -6.39 27.13
CA PRO A 61 7.49 -5.36 26.90
C PRO A 61 8.93 -5.88 26.89
N ASN A 62 9.19 -7.06 27.49
CA ASN A 62 10.55 -7.60 27.61
C ASN A 62 10.91 -8.59 26.49
N PHE A 63 9.92 -9.33 25.98
CA PHE A 63 10.12 -10.36 24.95
C PHE A 63 8.89 -10.45 24.05
N SER A 64 8.68 -9.42 23.22
CA SER A 64 7.50 -9.35 22.36
C SER A 64 7.52 -10.44 21.28
N LYS A 65 6.81 -11.56 21.51
CA LYS A 65 6.72 -12.64 20.52
C LYS A 65 5.71 -12.26 19.44
N ALA A 66 6.04 -12.55 18.18
CA ALA A 66 5.07 -12.44 17.09
C ALA A 66 4.00 -13.54 17.26
N ILE A 67 2.74 -13.12 17.39
CA ILE A 67 1.56 -14.01 17.48
C ILE A 67 1.01 -14.28 16.08
N ALA A 68 0.90 -13.23 15.27
CA ALA A 68 0.40 -13.31 13.91
C ALA A 68 1.24 -12.39 13.02
N ALA A 69 1.41 -12.78 11.77
CA ALA A 69 2.04 -11.94 10.77
C ALA A 69 1.28 -12.10 9.45
N MET A 70 1.12 -11.00 8.72
CA MET A 70 0.58 -11.01 7.38
C MET A 70 1.44 -10.13 6.48
N ARG A 71 1.57 -10.53 5.22
CA ARG A 71 2.37 -9.84 4.23
C ARG A 71 1.55 -9.65 2.97
N GLN A 72 1.64 -8.47 2.39
CA GLN A 72 1.01 -8.16 1.11
C GLN A 72 1.94 -7.34 0.24
N THR A 73 1.81 -7.50 -1.07
CA THR A 73 2.53 -6.68 -2.05
C THR A 73 1.61 -5.60 -2.59
N PHE A 74 2.15 -4.40 -2.73
CA PHE A 74 1.43 -3.23 -3.18
C PHE A 74 2.17 -2.57 -4.33
N ARG A 75 1.42 -1.96 -5.24
CA ARG A 75 1.96 -1.26 -6.41
C ARG A 75 1.54 0.19 -6.36
N THR A 76 2.49 1.10 -6.55
CA THR A 76 2.23 2.54 -6.65
C THR A 76 2.80 3.10 -7.94
N GLY A 77 2.10 4.04 -8.58
CA GLY A 77 2.64 4.69 -9.79
C GLY A 77 3.92 5.48 -9.50
N THR A 78 4.84 5.52 -10.47
CA THR A 78 6.10 6.28 -10.36
C THR A 78 5.90 7.80 -10.29
N GLY A 79 4.69 8.29 -10.59
CA GLY A 79 4.32 9.70 -10.43
C GLY A 79 4.31 10.21 -8.98
N LEU A 80 4.30 9.31 -8.00
CA LEU A 80 4.38 9.66 -6.58
C LEU A 80 5.80 9.91 -6.08
N ARG A 81 6.81 9.55 -6.89
CA ARG A 81 8.22 9.74 -6.52
C ARG A 81 8.56 11.21 -6.34
N LYS A 82 9.47 11.50 -5.41
CA LYS A 82 9.90 12.87 -5.08
C LYS A 82 11.41 12.99 -5.17
N PHE A 83 11.89 14.18 -5.53
CA PHE A 83 13.31 14.47 -5.47
C PHE A 83 13.83 14.33 -4.03
N PRO A 84 15.08 13.84 -3.85
CA PRO A 84 15.72 13.82 -2.56
C PRO A 84 15.73 15.23 -1.96
N GLN A 85 15.62 15.33 -0.64
CA GLN A 85 15.62 16.62 0.05
C GLN A 85 16.91 17.43 -0.22
N SER A 86 18.03 16.76 -0.51
CA SER A 86 19.29 17.41 -0.93
C SER A 86 19.16 18.16 -2.25
N TYR A 87 18.39 17.62 -3.21
CA TYR A 87 18.17 18.24 -4.52
C TYR A 87 17.22 19.44 -4.47
N ARG A 88 16.29 19.50 -3.50
CA ARG A 88 15.44 20.69 -3.30
C ARG A 88 16.24 21.95 -2.94
N ARG A 89 17.44 21.81 -2.37
CA ARG A 89 18.29 22.95 -1.97
C ARG A 89 19.15 23.51 -3.10
N LEU A 90 19.34 22.76 -4.19
CA LEU A 90 20.21 23.14 -5.30
C LEU A 90 19.57 24.12 -6.31
N GLY A 91 18.31 24.50 -6.10
CA GLY A 91 17.52 25.22 -7.12
C GLY A 91 17.17 24.29 -8.29
N LYS A 92 16.03 24.53 -8.94
CA LYS A 92 15.59 23.68 -10.07
C LYS A 92 16.72 23.61 -11.12
N PRO A 93 17.15 22.41 -11.57
CA PRO A 93 18.08 22.33 -12.68
C PRO A 93 17.44 22.98 -13.90
N TYR A 94 18.29 23.69 -14.64
CA TYR A 94 17.93 24.58 -15.73
C TYR A 94 17.00 23.91 -16.74
N THR A 95 15.89 24.58 -17.00
CA THR A 95 15.07 24.41 -18.19
C THR A 95 15.94 24.59 -19.44
N THR A 96 15.96 23.57 -20.32
CA THR A 96 16.10 23.59 -21.80
C THR A 96 16.99 22.44 -22.30
N ASN A 97 16.56 21.19 -22.14
CA ASN A 97 16.84 20.12 -23.11
C ASN A 97 16.07 18.85 -22.75
N THR A 98 15.46 18.20 -23.74
CA THR A 98 14.67 16.97 -23.60
C THR A 98 15.46 15.81 -22.98
N LEU A 99 16.81 15.88 -23.02
CA LEU A 99 17.72 14.95 -22.31
C LEU A 99 17.67 15.11 -20.78
N ALA A 100 17.37 16.30 -20.24
CA ALA A 100 17.28 16.56 -18.81
C ALA A 100 16.11 15.80 -18.14
N TRP A 101 14.99 15.60 -18.86
CA TRP A 101 13.81 14.96 -18.30
C TRP A 101 14.03 13.48 -17.96
N HIS A 102 14.75 12.75 -18.81
CA HIS A 102 15.10 11.34 -18.56
C HIS A 102 16.09 11.18 -17.41
N ASP A 103 17.01 12.13 -17.24
CA ASP A 103 17.98 12.10 -16.13
C ASP A 103 17.35 12.57 -14.81
N GLU A 104 16.40 13.50 -14.84
CA GLU A 104 15.61 13.92 -13.67
C GLU A 104 14.77 12.77 -13.10
N GLN A 105 14.14 11.96 -13.96
CA GLN A 105 13.34 10.80 -13.53
C GLN A 105 14.18 9.74 -12.79
N LYS A 106 15.46 9.61 -13.12
CA LYS A 106 16.38 8.69 -12.41
C LYS A 106 16.74 9.18 -11.00
N LEU A 107 16.61 10.49 -10.75
CA LEU A 107 16.90 11.09 -9.46
C LEU A 107 15.71 11.01 -8.50
N LEU A 108 14.49 10.84 -9.03
CA LEU A 108 13.28 10.71 -8.23
C LEU A 108 13.32 9.45 -7.36
N GLN A 109 13.08 9.63 -6.06
CA GLN A 109 13.10 8.55 -5.08
C GLN A 109 11.68 8.05 -4.80
N PRO A 110 11.52 6.73 -4.60
CA PRO A 110 10.25 6.13 -4.20
C PRO A 110 9.78 6.71 -2.86
N VAL A 111 8.50 7.08 -2.80
CA VAL A 111 7.87 7.62 -1.59
C VAL A 111 7.08 6.50 -0.94
N LYS A 112 7.47 6.14 0.29
CA LYS A 112 6.78 5.12 1.09
C LYS A 112 5.31 5.51 1.26
N PRO A 113 4.35 4.65 0.86
CA PRO A 113 2.94 4.92 1.07
C PRO A 113 2.63 4.95 2.58
N PRO A 114 1.72 5.83 3.03
CA PRO A 114 1.29 5.85 4.42
C PRO A 114 0.47 4.59 4.74
N ILE A 115 0.51 4.17 6.01
CA ILE A 115 -0.15 2.93 6.46
C ILE A 115 -1.66 2.95 6.21
N ALA A 116 -2.30 4.12 6.38
CA ALA A 116 -3.74 4.28 6.13
C ALA A 116 -4.10 3.99 4.67
N SER A 117 -3.30 4.46 3.69
CA SER A 117 -3.51 4.13 2.27
C SER A 117 -3.44 2.63 2.01
N LEU A 118 -2.46 1.95 2.61
CA LEU A 118 -2.27 0.51 2.44
C LEU A 118 -3.45 -0.27 3.02
N LEU A 119 -3.83 0.03 4.26
CA LEU A 119 -4.97 -0.61 4.91
C LEU A 119 -6.26 -0.31 4.15
N HIS A 120 -6.53 0.94 3.78
CA HIS A 120 -7.73 1.31 3.03
C HIS A 120 -7.86 0.49 1.74
N SER A 121 -6.78 0.37 0.96
CA SER A 121 -6.80 -0.46 -0.25
C SER A 121 -7.10 -1.94 0.05
N MET A 122 -6.55 -2.48 1.14
CA MET A 122 -6.83 -3.87 1.54
C MET A 122 -8.29 -4.08 1.98
N PHE A 123 -8.85 -3.14 2.75
CA PHE A 123 -10.26 -3.20 3.17
C PHE A 123 -11.20 -3.07 1.96
N MET A 124 -10.87 -2.22 0.99
CA MET A 124 -11.60 -2.11 -0.28
C MET A 124 -11.55 -3.41 -1.10
N ASP A 125 -10.40 -4.06 -1.19
CA ASP A 125 -10.30 -5.36 -1.87
C ASP A 125 -11.10 -6.45 -1.12
N ALA A 126 -11.07 -6.41 0.21
CA ALA A 126 -11.78 -7.37 1.06
C ALA A 126 -13.31 -7.19 1.06
N SER A 127 -13.82 -5.98 0.84
CA SER A 127 -15.27 -5.74 0.81
C SER A 127 -15.90 -6.39 -0.42
N GLY A 128 -15.26 -6.27 -1.59
CA GLY A 128 -15.69 -6.93 -2.82
C GLY A 128 -15.62 -8.46 -2.76
N ALA A 129 -14.87 -9.04 -1.81
CA ALA A 129 -14.75 -10.48 -1.65
C ALA A 129 -15.92 -11.17 -0.93
N THR A 130 -16.89 -10.39 -0.41
CA THR A 130 -18.03 -10.92 0.36
C THR A 130 -19.21 -11.36 -0.52
N GLN A 131 -19.26 -10.91 -1.78
CA GLN A 131 -20.30 -11.27 -2.76
C GLN A 131 -19.91 -12.50 -3.59
N THR A 132 -20.82 -13.00 -4.44
CA THR A 132 -20.48 -14.09 -5.36
C THR A 132 -19.56 -13.61 -6.48
N PHE A 133 -18.89 -14.52 -7.18
CA PHE A 133 -18.01 -14.13 -8.30
C PHE A 133 -18.82 -13.48 -9.43
N GLU A 134 -20.02 -13.98 -9.70
CA GLU A 134 -20.93 -13.41 -10.69
C GLU A 134 -21.34 -11.99 -10.34
N ASP A 135 -21.73 -11.74 -9.08
CA ASP A 135 -22.07 -10.39 -8.61
C ASP A 135 -20.85 -9.46 -8.66
N TRP A 136 -19.67 -9.95 -8.27
CA TRP A 136 -18.41 -9.20 -8.38
C TRP A 136 -18.10 -8.82 -9.82
N CYS A 137 -18.28 -9.74 -10.76
CA CYS A 137 -18.11 -9.43 -12.17
C CYS A 137 -19.11 -8.36 -12.66
N SER A 138 -20.38 -8.46 -12.24
CA SER A 138 -21.40 -7.45 -12.55
C SER A 138 -21.03 -6.06 -12.01
N ASP A 139 -20.64 -5.97 -10.73
CA ASP A 139 -20.37 -4.69 -10.07
C ASP A 139 -19.08 -4.02 -10.55
N PHE A 140 -18.05 -4.81 -10.84
CA PHE A 140 -16.74 -4.30 -11.27
C PHE A 140 -16.55 -4.31 -12.79
N GLY A 141 -17.60 -4.64 -13.56
CA GLY A 141 -17.59 -4.67 -15.03
C GLY A 141 -16.63 -5.71 -15.61
N SER A 142 -16.37 -6.80 -14.86
CA SER A 142 -15.54 -7.91 -15.31
C SER A 142 -16.38 -8.99 -15.99
N ASP A 143 -15.74 -9.77 -16.85
CA ASP A 143 -16.36 -10.91 -17.52
C ASP A 143 -16.31 -12.17 -16.61
N SER A 144 -17.46 -12.78 -16.33
CA SER A 144 -17.56 -14.01 -15.53
C SER A 144 -16.87 -15.22 -16.19
N ASP A 145 -16.60 -15.18 -17.49
CA ASP A 145 -15.84 -16.23 -18.17
C ASP A 145 -14.32 -15.95 -18.21
N SER A 146 -13.88 -14.81 -17.65
CA SER A 146 -12.47 -14.43 -17.64
C SER A 146 -11.70 -15.10 -16.50
N ILE A 147 -10.71 -15.92 -16.86
CA ILE A 147 -9.76 -16.52 -15.91
C ILE A 147 -9.03 -15.43 -15.10
N LYS A 148 -8.71 -14.29 -15.72
CA LYS A 148 -8.04 -13.17 -15.04
C LYS A 148 -8.93 -12.49 -14.01
N ALA A 149 -10.24 -12.38 -14.31
CA ALA A 149 -11.21 -11.85 -13.37
C ALA A 149 -11.32 -12.79 -12.15
N LEU A 150 -11.38 -14.10 -12.40
CA LEU A 150 -11.42 -15.10 -11.34
C LEU A 150 -10.16 -15.10 -10.47
N GLU A 151 -8.97 -14.96 -11.07
CA GLU A 151 -7.72 -14.81 -10.32
C GLU A 151 -7.70 -13.56 -9.45
N THR A 152 -8.21 -12.45 -9.96
CA THR A 152 -8.33 -11.18 -9.22
C THR A 152 -9.28 -11.33 -8.04
N TYR A 153 -10.47 -11.89 -8.28
CA TYR A 153 -11.45 -12.16 -7.23
C TYR A 153 -10.90 -13.08 -6.12
N ARG A 154 -10.16 -14.14 -6.50
CA ARG A 154 -9.49 -15.02 -5.53
C ARG A 154 -8.43 -14.29 -4.70
N ALA A 155 -7.71 -13.35 -5.30
CA ALA A 155 -6.76 -12.52 -4.56
C ALA A 155 -7.49 -11.63 -3.53
N CYS A 156 -8.61 -11.02 -3.90
CA CYS A 156 -9.48 -10.28 -2.97
C CYS A 156 -9.97 -11.18 -1.82
N GLN A 157 -10.42 -12.40 -2.12
CA GLN A 157 -10.82 -13.39 -1.09
C GLN A 157 -9.68 -13.77 -0.15
N GLN A 158 -8.46 -13.90 -0.67
CA GLN A 158 -7.29 -14.18 0.16
C GLN A 158 -7.02 -13.02 1.12
N ILE A 159 -7.06 -11.77 0.64
CA ILE A 159 -6.91 -10.57 1.47
C ILE A 159 -7.98 -10.52 2.57
N HIS A 160 -9.24 -10.76 2.22
CA HIS A 160 -10.35 -10.82 3.17
C HIS A 160 -10.11 -11.85 4.28
N ASN A 161 -9.71 -13.07 3.90
CA ASN A 161 -9.44 -14.14 4.86
C ASN A 161 -8.24 -13.82 5.77
N ASP A 162 -7.20 -13.19 5.24
CA ASP A 162 -6.03 -12.83 6.02
C ASP A 162 -6.34 -11.71 7.01
N LEU A 163 -7.12 -10.70 6.61
CA LEU A 163 -7.61 -9.65 7.50
C LEU A 163 -8.45 -10.21 8.65
N ARG A 164 -9.40 -11.11 8.36
CA ARG A 164 -10.25 -11.74 9.40
C ARG A 164 -9.49 -12.64 10.36
N LYS A 165 -8.36 -13.21 9.94
CA LYS A 165 -7.48 -14.00 10.82
C LYS A 165 -6.59 -13.10 11.69
N PHE A 166 -6.19 -11.95 11.16
CA PHE A 166 -5.25 -11.06 11.81
C PHE A 166 -5.93 -10.14 12.84
N PHE A 167 -7.06 -9.52 12.45
CA PHE A 167 -7.84 -8.60 13.27
C PHE A 167 -9.09 -9.28 13.82
N THR A 168 -9.44 -8.92 15.05
CA THR A 168 -10.77 -9.26 15.61
C THR A 168 -11.86 -8.44 14.94
N HIS A 169 -13.12 -8.85 15.11
CA HIS A 169 -14.26 -8.12 14.52
C HIS A 169 -14.32 -6.66 14.97
N GLU A 170 -14.18 -6.38 16.26
CA GLU A 170 -14.17 -5.01 16.82
C GLU A 170 -13.02 -4.16 16.25
N GLN A 171 -11.85 -4.77 16.05
CA GLN A 171 -10.70 -4.09 15.45
C GLN A 171 -10.94 -3.78 13.98
N HIS A 172 -11.63 -4.66 13.26
CA HIS A 172 -12.00 -4.47 11.87
C HIS A 172 -12.93 -3.26 11.72
N GLU A 173 -14.01 -3.21 12.50
CA GLU A 173 -14.98 -2.10 12.50
C GLU A 173 -14.32 -0.77 12.87
N LEU A 174 -13.44 -0.78 13.89
CA LEU A 174 -12.70 0.42 14.28
C LEU A 174 -11.81 0.93 13.15
N LEU A 175 -11.07 0.04 12.47
CA LEU A 175 -10.19 0.42 11.37
C LEU A 175 -11.00 0.90 10.16
N GLU A 176 -12.11 0.25 9.82
CA GLU A 176 -13.00 0.70 8.75
C GLU A 176 -13.57 2.10 9.03
N ALA A 177 -14.03 2.37 10.25
CA ALA A 177 -14.53 3.68 10.64
C ALA A 177 -13.43 4.78 10.57
N LEU A 178 -12.20 4.45 10.94
CA LEU A 178 -11.06 5.39 10.82
C LEU A 178 -10.65 5.67 9.37
N LEU A 179 -10.89 4.70 8.48
CA LEU A 179 -10.53 4.78 7.07
C LEU A 179 -11.68 5.31 6.19
N GLU A 180 -12.86 5.55 6.76
CA GLU A 180 -14.02 6.07 6.03
C GLU A 180 -13.70 7.42 5.36
N GLY A 181 -13.85 7.48 4.03
CA GLY A 181 -13.60 8.68 3.23
C GLY A 181 -12.12 9.07 3.09
N TYR A 182 -11.21 8.09 3.19
CA TYR A 182 -9.79 8.21 2.84
C TYR A 182 -9.57 8.06 1.32
#